data_AF-X1GAQ2-F1
#
_entry.id   AF-X1GAQ2-F1
#
_cell.length_a   1.000
_cell.length_b   1.000
_cell.length_c   1.000
_cell.angle_alpha   90.00
_cell.angle_beta   90.00
_cell.angle_gamma   90.00
#
_symmetry.space_group_name_H-M   'P 1'
#
loop_
_entity.id
_entity.type
_entity.pdbx_description
1 polymer ?
#
loop_
_entity_poly.entity_id
_entity_poly.type
_entity_poly.pdbx_seq_one_letter_code
_entity_poly.pdbx_strand_id
1 'polypeptide(L)'
;SCGFDVLCHALESITALPYHKRPAPESLEMRPAYQGANPISHLWASKAIEMTSKNIVKVVQDVSDDEARAEMILAATFAGIGFGNAGVHLVHGMSYPVSGMVREYKPEGVKSEHPIIPHGMCVVLVSPAVFRFTAQTNPELHLYAAKLMGVDVSSANKKDAGEILANEIIRLMRATGMPNGLKAVDYGPNDIEELVQGTLPQHRVTKLSPRPANADDLRKLFSESMTLW
;
A
#
# COMPACT_ATOMS: atom_id res chain seq x y z
N SER A 1 8.40 6.41 6.61
CA SER A 1 8.62 5.43 5.53
C SER A 1 8.24 4.01 5.96
N CYS A 2 9.06 3.29 6.76
CA CYS A 2 8.85 1.85 7.04
C CYS A 2 7.47 1.49 7.62
N GLY A 3 6.90 2.31 8.49
CA GLY A 3 5.56 2.05 9.03
C GLY A 3 4.45 2.02 7.97
N PHE A 4 4.57 2.84 6.92
CA PHE A 4 3.60 2.81 5.82
C PHE A 4 3.79 1.61 4.90
N ASP A 5 5.02 1.13 4.76
CA ASP A 5 5.31 -0.11 4.05
C ASP A 5 4.59 -1.29 4.74
N VAL A 6 4.72 -1.38 6.07
CA VAL A 6 4.00 -2.36 6.90
C VAL A 6 2.48 -2.24 6.73
N LEU A 7 1.94 -1.02 6.80
CA LEU A 7 0.50 -0.79 6.63
C LEU A 7 0.02 -1.24 5.24
N CYS A 8 0.74 -0.89 4.18
CA CYS A 8 0.35 -1.21 2.81
C CYS A 8 0.53 -2.70 2.50
N HIS A 9 1.57 -3.37 3.03
CA HIS A 9 1.69 -4.83 2.98
C HIS A 9 0.40 -5.47 3.50
N ALA A 10 -0.07 -5.04 4.66
CA ALA A 10 -1.24 -5.61 5.30
C ALA A 10 -2.56 -5.27 4.57
N LEU A 11 -2.75 -4.02 4.15
CA LEU A 11 -3.92 -3.59 3.39
C LEU A 11 -4.04 -4.30 2.05
N GLU A 12 -2.94 -4.41 1.30
CA GLU A 12 -2.94 -5.16 0.04
C GLU A 12 -3.11 -6.66 0.28
N SER A 13 -2.57 -7.21 1.37
CA SER A 13 -2.75 -8.64 1.69
C SER A 13 -4.21 -9.02 1.93
N ILE A 14 -4.96 -8.18 2.65
CA ILE A 14 -6.39 -8.46 2.88
C ILE A 14 -7.21 -8.21 1.62
N THR A 15 -6.85 -7.21 0.80
CA THR A 15 -7.61 -6.84 -0.40
C THR A 15 -7.16 -7.55 -1.69
N ALA A 16 -6.10 -8.35 -1.64
CA ALA A 16 -5.61 -9.13 -2.78
C ALA A 16 -6.67 -10.06 -3.36
N LEU A 17 -6.44 -10.46 -4.62
CA LEU A 17 -7.23 -11.48 -5.31
C LEU A 17 -7.40 -12.70 -4.40
N PRO A 18 -8.64 -13.12 -4.09
CA PRO A 18 -8.88 -14.26 -3.21
C PRO A 18 -8.21 -15.53 -3.75
N TYR A 19 -7.60 -16.31 -2.86
CA TYR A 19 -6.81 -17.48 -3.24
C TYR A 19 -7.54 -18.49 -4.15
N HIS A 20 -8.84 -18.70 -3.90
CA HIS A 20 -9.69 -19.61 -4.67
C HIS A 20 -10.09 -19.08 -6.05
N LYS A 21 -9.78 -17.81 -6.37
CA LYS A 21 -9.99 -17.20 -7.70
C LYS A 21 -8.71 -17.16 -8.53
N ARG A 22 -7.56 -17.56 -7.97
CA ARG A 22 -6.33 -17.65 -8.75
C ARG A 22 -6.37 -18.87 -9.67
N PRO A 23 -5.86 -18.75 -10.91
CA PRO A 23 -5.64 -19.90 -11.76
C PRO A 23 -4.72 -20.90 -11.07
N ALA A 24 -5.08 -22.19 -11.15
CA ALA A 24 -4.20 -23.26 -10.69
C ALA A 24 -2.91 -23.26 -11.54
N PRO A 25 -1.73 -23.44 -10.94
CA PRO A 25 -0.49 -23.56 -11.70
C PRO A 25 -0.51 -24.87 -12.51
N GLU A 26 0.10 -24.87 -13.69
CA GLU A 26 0.17 -26.03 -14.58
C GLU A 26 1.00 -27.18 -13.99
N SER A 27 1.95 -26.88 -13.11
CA SER A 27 2.81 -27.85 -12.43
C SER A 27 3.19 -27.41 -11.01
N LEU A 28 3.83 -28.29 -10.25
CA LEU A 28 4.26 -28.01 -8.86
C LEU A 28 5.35 -26.93 -8.80
N GLU A 29 6.24 -26.93 -9.78
CA GLU A 29 7.36 -26.00 -9.92
C GLU A 29 6.86 -24.58 -10.26
N MET A 30 5.70 -24.48 -10.89
CA MET A 30 5.05 -23.22 -11.26
C MET A 30 4.20 -22.62 -10.13
N ARG A 31 4.22 -23.20 -8.93
CA ARG A 31 3.50 -22.65 -7.77
C ARG A 31 4.05 -21.26 -7.43
N PRO A 32 3.20 -20.22 -7.39
CA PRO A 32 3.65 -18.88 -7.06
C PRO A 32 4.02 -18.80 -5.58
N ALA A 33 4.98 -17.92 -5.26
CA ALA A 33 5.33 -17.63 -3.86
C ALA A 33 4.11 -17.15 -3.05
N TYR A 34 3.22 -16.37 -3.68
CA TYR A 34 2.04 -15.79 -3.06
C TYR A 34 0.75 -16.44 -3.56
N GLN A 35 -0.15 -16.74 -2.63
CA GLN A 35 -1.39 -17.48 -2.90
C GLN A 35 -2.61 -16.57 -3.00
N GLY A 36 -2.49 -15.25 -2.83
CA GLY A 36 -3.64 -14.35 -2.74
C GLY A 36 -4.29 -14.37 -1.36
N ALA A 37 -5.25 -13.46 -1.15
CA ALA A 37 -5.91 -13.28 0.14
C ALA A 37 -6.56 -14.61 0.59
N ASN A 38 -6.19 -15.10 1.77
CA ASN A 38 -6.65 -16.37 2.33
C ASN A 38 -6.94 -16.23 3.84
N PRO A 39 -7.66 -17.18 4.47
CA PRO A 39 -8.06 -17.06 5.87
C PRO A 39 -6.89 -16.88 6.86
N ILE A 40 -5.74 -17.52 6.59
CA ILE A 40 -4.56 -17.41 7.44
C ILE A 40 -3.93 -16.03 7.30
N SER A 41 -3.67 -15.58 6.07
CA SER A 41 -3.10 -14.25 5.83
C SER A 41 -3.99 -13.13 6.37
N HIS A 42 -5.31 -13.31 6.31
CA HIS A 42 -6.28 -12.33 6.78
C HIS A 42 -6.14 -12.07 8.28
N LEU A 43 -5.95 -13.10 9.11
CA LEU A 43 -5.75 -12.94 10.55
C LEU A 43 -4.54 -12.04 10.86
N TRP A 44 -3.40 -12.36 10.24
CA TRP A 44 -2.13 -11.66 10.47
C TRP A 44 -2.16 -10.23 9.92
N ALA A 45 -2.67 -10.06 8.70
CA ALA A 45 -2.76 -8.75 8.07
C ALA A 45 -3.76 -7.83 8.77
N SER A 46 -4.93 -8.31 9.19
CA SER A 46 -5.88 -7.51 9.97
C SER A 46 -5.24 -6.99 11.25
N LYS A 47 -4.52 -7.85 11.98
CA LYS A 47 -3.86 -7.43 13.22
C LYS A 47 -2.74 -6.43 12.96
N ALA A 48 -1.99 -6.59 11.88
CA ALA A 48 -0.97 -5.63 11.47
C ALA A 48 -1.56 -4.25 11.15
N ILE A 49 -2.74 -4.18 10.50
CA ILE A 49 -3.44 -2.91 10.22
C ILE A 49 -3.80 -2.20 11.53
N GLU A 50 -4.41 -2.90 12.49
CA GLU A 50 -4.78 -2.34 13.79
C GLU A 50 -3.55 -1.77 14.52
N MET A 51 -2.51 -2.59 14.67
CA MET A 51 -1.30 -2.22 15.42
C MET A 51 -0.57 -1.06 14.76
N THR A 52 -0.43 -1.10 13.44
CA THR A 52 0.26 -0.05 12.69
C THR A 52 -0.49 1.28 12.79
N SER A 53 -1.80 1.27 12.54
CA SER A 53 -2.62 2.49 12.52
C SER A 53 -2.68 3.16 13.90
N LYS A 54 -2.70 2.36 14.97
CA LYS A 54 -2.71 2.84 16.36
C LYS A 54 -1.38 3.49 16.80
N ASN A 55 -0.25 3.04 16.26
CA ASN A 55 1.07 3.36 16.81
C ASN A 55 1.96 4.20 15.88
N ILE A 56 1.73 4.19 14.56
CA ILE A 56 2.63 4.86 13.60
C ILE A 56 2.80 6.37 13.89
N VAL A 57 1.74 7.08 14.24
CA VAL A 57 1.79 8.52 14.56
C VAL A 57 2.57 8.76 15.85
N LYS A 58 2.36 7.92 16.87
CA LYS A 58 3.04 8.04 18.16
C LYS A 58 4.56 7.91 18.01
N VAL A 59 5.01 6.89 17.28
CA VAL A 59 6.45 6.65 17.04
C VAL A 59 7.10 7.79 16.27
N VAL A 60 6.38 8.44 15.36
CA VAL A 60 6.90 9.59 14.62
C VAL A 60 6.97 10.85 15.49
N GLN A 61 6.02 11.04 16.40
CA GLN A 61 5.96 12.21 17.28
C GLN A 61 6.89 12.10 18.49
N ASP A 62 7.07 10.89 19.02
CA ASP A 62 7.96 10.59 20.13
C ASP A 62 8.76 9.31 19.85
N VAL A 63 10.02 9.49 19.46
CA VAL A 63 10.94 8.39 19.17
C VAL A 63 11.41 7.64 20.42
N SER A 64 11.09 8.13 21.61
CA SER A 64 11.41 7.49 22.90
C SER A 64 10.28 6.63 23.47
N ASP A 65 9.11 6.60 22.84
CA ASP A 65 8.00 5.72 23.21
C ASP A 65 8.32 4.26 22.84
N ASP A 66 8.99 3.56 23.76
CA ASP A 66 9.42 2.17 23.58
C ASP A 66 8.24 1.20 23.40
N GLU A 67 7.08 1.48 23.99
CA GLU A 67 5.89 0.65 23.83
C GLU A 67 5.35 0.75 22.40
N ALA A 68 5.16 1.98 21.89
CA ALA A 68 4.69 2.17 20.52
C ALA A 68 5.70 1.63 19.48
N ARG A 69 7.00 1.74 19.76
CA ARG A 69 8.06 1.16 18.92
C ARG A 69 8.01 -0.37 18.92
N ALA A 70 7.87 -1.00 20.09
CA ALA A 70 7.73 -2.45 20.21
C ALA A 70 6.50 -2.96 19.45
N GLU A 71 5.37 -2.27 19.58
CA GLU A 71 4.14 -2.58 18.83
C GLU A 71 4.34 -2.46 17.31
N MET A 72 5.07 -1.44 16.83
CA MET A 72 5.37 -1.30 15.39
C MET A 72 6.31 -2.40 14.87
N ILE A 73 7.29 -2.83 15.67
CA ILE A 73 8.18 -3.95 15.32
C ILE A 73 7.39 -5.25 15.23
N LEU A 74 6.49 -5.48 16.19
CA LEU A 74 5.62 -6.66 16.17
C LEU A 74 4.63 -6.58 14.99
N ALA A 75 4.04 -5.42 14.71
CA ALA A 75 3.18 -5.20 13.56
C ALA A 75 3.87 -5.53 12.24
N ALA A 76 5.16 -5.18 12.08
CA ALA A 76 5.96 -5.55 10.93
C ALA A 76 6.09 -7.07 10.77
N THR A 77 6.26 -7.80 11.89
CA THR A 77 6.30 -9.27 11.90
C THR A 77 4.96 -9.86 11.45
N PHE A 78 3.85 -9.35 11.98
CA PHE A 78 2.50 -9.76 11.60
C PHE A 78 2.23 -9.50 10.11
N ALA A 79 2.58 -8.31 9.61
CA ALA A 79 2.46 -7.98 8.20
C ALA A 79 3.29 -8.96 7.35
N GLY A 80 4.53 -9.26 7.76
CA GLY A 80 5.41 -10.22 7.11
C GLY A 80 4.79 -11.61 6.95
N ILE A 81 4.17 -12.14 8.00
CA ILE A 81 3.47 -13.44 7.96
C ILE A 81 2.23 -13.34 7.04
N GLY A 82 1.48 -12.24 7.13
CA GLY A 82 0.30 -12.00 6.30
C GLY A 82 0.64 -11.96 4.81
N PHE A 83 1.47 -11.01 4.38
CA PHE A 83 1.83 -10.83 2.98
C PHE A 83 2.73 -11.96 2.46
N GLY A 84 3.51 -12.62 3.32
CA GLY A 84 4.27 -13.82 2.93
C GLY A 84 3.37 -14.92 2.36
N ASN A 85 2.11 -14.99 2.80
CA ASN A 85 1.12 -15.93 2.30
C ASN A 85 0.23 -15.33 1.19
N ALA A 86 -0.26 -14.10 1.37
CA ALA A 86 -1.18 -13.48 0.41
C ALA A 86 -0.48 -12.83 -0.78
N GLY A 87 0.66 -12.18 -0.54
CA GLY A 87 1.31 -11.24 -1.43
C GLY A 87 0.75 -9.82 -1.33
N VAL A 88 1.29 -8.96 -2.18
CA VAL A 88 0.91 -7.55 -2.37
C VAL A 88 0.56 -7.31 -3.83
N HIS A 89 -0.03 -6.16 -4.17
CA HIS A 89 -0.55 -5.91 -5.51
C HIS A 89 -0.10 -4.57 -6.13
N LEU A 90 -1.04 -3.79 -6.67
CA LEU A 90 -0.80 -2.57 -7.43
C LEU A 90 -0.01 -1.49 -6.67
N VAL A 91 -0.19 -1.32 -5.36
CA VAL A 91 0.55 -0.30 -4.60
C VAL A 91 2.04 -0.60 -4.68
N HIS A 92 2.45 -1.82 -4.34
CA HIS A 92 3.85 -2.23 -4.47
C HIS A 92 4.31 -2.24 -5.94
N GLY A 93 3.49 -2.76 -6.86
CA GLY A 93 3.83 -2.78 -8.29
C GLY A 93 4.12 -1.39 -8.86
N MET A 94 3.31 -0.40 -8.52
CA MET A 94 3.49 1.00 -8.91
C MET A 94 4.64 1.68 -8.16
N SER A 95 4.95 1.25 -6.94
CA SER A 95 6.04 1.83 -6.14
C SER A 95 7.44 1.54 -6.70
N TYR A 96 7.62 0.43 -7.42
CA TYR A 96 8.92 0.02 -7.94
C TYR A 96 9.51 1.01 -8.95
N PRO A 97 8.79 1.45 -10.01
CA PRO A 97 9.29 2.51 -10.87
C PRO A 97 9.43 3.85 -10.15
N VAL A 98 8.52 4.18 -9.22
CA VAL A 98 8.65 5.41 -8.40
C VAL A 98 9.96 5.41 -7.60
N SER A 99 10.42 4.26 -7.12
CA SER A 99 11.71 4.14 -6.44
C SER A 99 12.89 4.12 -7.41
N GLY A 100 12.79 3.33 -8.50
CA GLY A 100 13.89 3.10 -9.44
C GLY A 100 14.18 4.24 -10.41
N MET A 101 13.23 5.15 -10.63
CA MET A 101 13.34 6.29 -11.56
C MET A 101 13.54 7.63 -10.82
N VAL A 102 13.88 7.58 -9.52
CA VAL A 102 14.18 8.80 -8.74
C VAL A 102 15.31 9.59 -9.41
N ARG A 103 15.12 10.90 -9.55
CA ARG A 103 16.09 11.81 -10.17
C ARG A 103 16.93 12.52 -9.13
N GLU A 104 16.35 13.46 -8.41
CA GLU A 104 17.09 14.36 -7.50
C GLU A 104 16.63 14.27 -6.05
N TYR A 105 15.43 13.72 -5.80
CA TYR A 105 14.82 13.73 -4.48
C TYR A 105 15.70 13.03 -3.44
N LYS A 106 15.91 13.73 -2.32
CA LYS A 106 16.50 13.19 -1.10
C LYS A 106 15.66 13.65 0.08
N PRO A 107 15.08 12.73 0.86
CA PRO A 107 14.32 13.10 2.05
C PRO A 107 15.24 13.71 3.10
N GLU A 108 14.74 14.73 3.79
CA GLU A 108 15.45 15.37 4.89
C GLU A 108 15.84 14.36 5.98
N GLY A 109 17.07 14.50 6.51
CA GLY A 109 17.58 13.64 7.58
C GLY A 109 18.08 12.26 7.16
N VAL A 110 17.92 11.86 5.89
CA VAL A 110 18.49 10.59 5.38
C VAL A 110 19.90 10.82 4.86
N LYS A 111 20.86 10.09 5.45
CA LYS A 111 22.24 10.07 4.98
C LYS A 111 22.35 9.17 3.74
N SER A 112 22.25 9.77 2.56
CA SER A 112 22.44 9.08 1.28
C SER A 112 23.26 9.91 0.31
N GLU A 113 24.31 9.29 -0.25
CA GLU A 113 25.14 9.88 -1.30
C GLU A 113 24.37 10.03 -2.62
N HIS A 114 23.37 9.17 -2.87
CA HIS A 114 22.57 9.17 -4.10
C HIS A 114 21.10 9.59 -3.84
N PRO A 115 20.43 10.17 -4.84
CA PRO A 115 18.98 10.39 -4.81
C PRO A 115 18.22 9.11 -4.45
N ILE A 116 17.24 9.23 -3.57
CA ILE A 116 16.46 8.09 -3.09
C ILE A 116 15.09 8.56 -2.60
N ILE A 117 14.04 7.87 -3.03
CA ILE A 117 12.74 7.91 -2.35
C ILE A 117 12.65 6.61 -1.54
N PRO A 118 12.60 6.67 -0.19
CA PRO A 118 12.51 5.48 0.65
C PRO A 118 11.29 4.63 0.27
N HIS A 119 11.44 3.30 0.23
CA HIS A 119 10.42 2.40 -0.33
C HIS A 119 9.00 2.63 0.21
N GLY A 120 8.81 2.67 1.53
CA GLY A 120 7.50 2.90 2.14
C GLY A 120 6.87 4.26 1.80
N MET A 121 7.69 5.26 1.42
CA MET A 121 7.21 6.53 0.87
C MET A 121 6.69 6.33 -0.56
N CYS A 122 7.43 5.64 -1.44
CA CYS A 122 6.95 5.29 -2.78
C CYS A 122 5.62 4.53 -2.74
N VAL A 123 5.52 3.56 -1.83
CA VAL A 123 4.34 2.72 -1.62
C VAL A 123 3.14 3.57 -1.18
N VAL A 124 3.27 4.37 -0.12
CA VAL A 124 2.11 5.10 0.40
C VAL A 124 1.61 6.19 -0.55
N LEU A 125 2.50 6.82 -1.33
CA LEU A 125 2.12 7.93 -2.21
C LEU A 125 1.14 7.52 -3.32
N VAL A 126 1.14 6.26 -3.73
CA VAL A 126 0.21 5.72 -4.74
C VAL A 126 -0.98 5.00 -4.13
N SER A 127 -0.93 4.68 -2.84
CA SER A 127 -1.91 3.84 -2.17
C SER A 127 -3.35 4.38 -2.16
N PRO A 128 -3.62 5.70 -1.97
CA PRO A 128 -5.00 6.19 -1.95
C PRO A 128 -5.72 5.97 -3.29
N ALA A 129 -5.05 6.24 -4.42
CA ALA A 129 -5.60 6.03 -5.75
C ALA A 129 -5.89 4.54 -6.00
N VAL A 130 -4.97 3.65 -5.61
CA VAL A 130 -5.15 2.20 -5.75
C VAL A 130 -6.34 1.71 -4.94
N PHE A 131 -6.47 2.09 -3.67
CA PHE A 131 -7.57 1.61 -2.83
C PHE A 131 -8.94 2.17 -3.25
N ARG A 132 -9.00 3.37 -3.83
CA ARG A 132 -10.21 3.87 -4.52
C ARG A 132 -10.60 2.96 -5.69
N PHE A 133 -9.63 2.57 -6.49
CA PHE A 133 -9.83 1.73 -7.67
C PHE A 133 -10.24 0.28 -7.33
N THR A 134 -9.62 -0.32 -6.31
CA THR A 134 -9.89 -1.71 -5.90
C THR A 134 -11.15 -1.86 -5.06
N ALA A 135 -11.62 -0.80 -4.38
CA ALA A 135 -12.81 -0.84 -3.53
C ALA A 135 -14.07 -1.37 -4.23
N GLN A 136 -14.20 -1.13 -5.53
CA GLN A 136 -15.34 -1.61 -6.32
C GLN A 136 -15.45 -3.14 -6.39
N THR A 137 -14.35 -3.87 -6.11
CA THR A 137 -14.35 -5.34 -6.14
C THR A 137 -14.88 -5.97 -4.85
N ASN A 138 -14.68 -5.30 -3.72
CA ASN A 138 -15.14 -5.73 -2.41
C ASN A 138 -15.18 -4.53 -1.44
N PRO A 139 -16.24 -3.72 -1.50
CA PRO A 139 -16.38 -2.54 -0.66
C PRO A 139 -16.37 -2.86 0.83
N GLU A 140 -17.00 -3.97 1.23
CA GLU A 140 -17.10 -4.41 2.62
C GLU A 140 -15.71 -4.67 3.22
N LEU A 141 -14.80 -5.24 2.43
CA LEU A 141 -13.44 -5.50 2.87
C LEU A 141 -12.61 -4.22 3.02
N HIS A 142 -12.86 -3.21 2.18
CA HIS A 142 -12.22 -1.90 2.31
C HIS A 142 -12.78 -1.11 3.51
N LEU A 143 -14.08 -1.19 3.79
CA LEU A 143 -14.68 -0.63 5.02
C LEU A 143 -14.18 -1.36 6.27
N TYR A 144 -14.02 -2.68 6.20
CA TYR A 144 -13.42 -3.45 7.28
C TYR A 144 -11.98 -3.02 7.54
N ALA A 145 -11.17 -2.82 6.50
CA ALA A 145 -9.83 -2.27 6.62
C ALA A 145 -9.85 -0.90 7.32
N ALA A 146 -10.71 0.03 6.89
CA ALA A 146 -10.86 1.34 7.52
C ALA A 146 -11.30 1.24 8.99
N LYS A 147 -12.18 0.29 9.32
CA LYS A 147 -12.58 0.00 10.70
C LYS A 147 -11.39 -0.42 11.57
N LEU A 148 -10.52 -1.29 11.06
CA LEU A 148 -9.30 -1.72 11.76
C LEU A 148 -8.34 -0.54 12.00
N MET A 149 -8.37 0.46 11.11
CA MET A 149 -7.61 1.70 11.27
C MET A 149 -8.25 2.68 12.28
N GLY A 150 -9.43 2.37 12.81
CA GLY A 150 -10.14 3.17 13.82
C GLY A 150 -11.27 4.05 13.28
N VAL A 151 -11.64 3.91 12.00
CA VAL A 151 -12.76 4.66 11.41
C VAL A 151 -14.11 4.04 11.80
N ASP A 152 -15.06 4.86 12.25
CA ASP A 152 -16.45 4.39 12.39
C ASP A 152 -17.12 4.28 11.02
N VAL A 153 -17.40 3.04 10.61
CA VAL A 153 -18.04 2.71 9.32
C VAL A 153 -19.46 2.18 9.48
N SER A 154 -20.06 2.31 10.68
CA SER A 154 -21.40 1.77 10.98
C SER A 154 -22.51 2.30 10.08
N SER A 155 -22.38 3.54 9.61
CA SER A 155 -23.32 4.23 8.70
C SER A 155 -22.77 4.43 7.28
N ALA A 156 -21.61 3.83 6.98
CA ALA A 156 -20.93 4.04 5.70
C ALA A 156 -21.69 3.42 4.53
N ASN A 157 -21.82 4.18 3.44
CA ASN A 157 -22.28 3.62 2.17
C ASN A 157 -21.12 2.84 1.52
N LYS A 158 -21.42 1.63 1.04
CA LYS A 158 -20.44 0.79 0.32
C LYS A 158 -19.83 1.51 -0.88
N LYS A 159 -20.55 2.42 -1.55
CA LYS A 159 -20.02 3.20 -2.67
C LYS A 159 -18.84 4.10 -2.28
N ASP A 160 -18.78 4.50 -1.01
CA ASP A 160 -17.76 5.42 -0.49
C ASP A 160 -16.57 4.68 0.14
N ALA A 161 -16.57 3.34 0.14
CA ALA A 161 -15.56 2.52 0.81
C ALA A 161 -14.12 2.87 0.42
N GLY A 162 -13.90 3.12 -0.87
CA GLY A 162 -12.59 3.52 -1.41
C GLY A 162 -12.14 4.88 -0.88
N GLU A 163 -13.03 5.87 -0.88
CA GLU A 163 -12.73 7.20 -0.34
C GLU A 163 -12.52 7.18 1.17
N ILE A 164 -13.32 6.43 1.91
CA ILE A 164 -13.19 6.30 3.36
C ILE A 164 -11.81 5.74 3.73
N LEU A 165 -11.39 4.64 3.10
CA LEU A 165 -10.08 4.06 3.34
C LEU A 165 -8.93 4.98 2.89
N ALA A 166 -9.05 5.56 1.69
CA ALA A 166 -8.06 6.49 1.14
C ALA A 166 -7.86 7.72 2.05
N ASN A 167 -8.94 8.29 2.57
CA ASN A 167 -8.88 9.46 3.45
C ASN A 167 -8.23 9.14 4.79
N GLU A 168 -8.44 7.95 5.34
CA GLU A 168 -7.77 7.53 6.58
C GLU A 168 -6.26 7.32 6.37
N ILE A 169 -5.86 6.74 5.23
CA ILE A 169 -4.44 6.67 4.84
C ILE A 169 -3.85 8.07 4.72
N ILE A 170 -4.53 8.99 4.02
CA ILE A 170 -4.11 10.38 3.85
C ILE A 170 -4.02 11.09 5.21
N ARG A 171 -4.93 10.83 6.15
CA ARG A 171 -4.88 11.36 7.52
C ARG A 171 -3.59 10.94 8.22
N LEU A 172 -3.23 9.66 8.16
CA LEU A 172 -1.97 9.16 8.71
C LEU A 172 -0.75 9.77 8.00
N MET A 173 -0.78 9.89 6.68
CA MET A 173 0.27 10.54 5.89
C MET A 173 0.53 11.97 6.37
N ARG A 174 -0.54 12.77 6.52
CA ARG A 174 -0.45 14.15 7.03
C ARG A 174 0.07 14.20 8.46
N ALA A 175 -0.42 13.31 9.34
CA ALA A 175 -0.01 13.27 10.75
C ALA A 175 1.47 12.86 10.96
N THR A 176 2.09 12.24 9.96
CA THR A 176 3.48 11.75 10.01
C THR A 176 4.43 12.54 9.10
N GLY A 177 3.96 13.62 8.48
CA GLY A 177 4.77 14.48 7.61
C GLY A 177 5.17 13.84 6.27
N MET A 178 4.36 12.92 5.72
CA MET A 178 4.60 12.41 4.38
C MET A 178 4.41 13.50 3.31
N PRO A 179 5.15 13.44 2.20
CA PRO A 179 4.97 14.35 1.07
C PRO A 179 3.57 14.23 0.45
N ASN A 180 3.08 15.34 -0.11
CA ASN A 180 1.76 15.42 -0.74
C ASN A 180 1.79 14.89 -2.18
N GLY A 181 1.82 13.57 -2.33
CA GLY A 181 1.81 12.91 -3.62
C GLY A 181 3.13 12.97 -4.37
N LEU A 182 3.14 12.42 -5.59
CA LEU A 182 4.34 12.22 -6.40
C LEU A 182 5.02 13.54 -6.81
N LYS A 183 4.27 14.64 -6.94
CA LYS A 183 4.84 15.97 -7.22
C LYS A 183 5.80 16.46 -6.14
N ALA A 184 5.53 16.11 -4.89
CA ALA A 184 6.38 16.50 -3.76
C ALA A 184 7.67 15.66 -3.66
N VAL A 185 7.86 14.69 -4.56
CA VAL A 185 9.09 13.88 -4.68
C VAL A 185 9.65 13.92 -6.11
N ASP A 186 9.53 15.08 -6.76
CA ASP A 186 10.12 15.43 -8.06
C ASP A 186 9.61 14.68 -9.30
N TYR A 187 8.41 14.09 -9.22
CA TYR A 187 7.69 13.61 -10.41
C TYR A 187 6.69 14.63 -10.94
N GLY A 188 6.45 14.62 -12.23
CA GLY A 188 5.45 15.44 -12.92
C GLY A 188 4.59 14.62 -13.87
N PRO A 189 3.58 15.26 -14.49
CA PRO A 189 2.68 14.60 -15.43
C PRO A 189 3.40 13.93 -16.62
N ASN A 190 4.55 14.48 -17.04
CA ASN A 190 5.33 13.95 -18.15
C ASN A 190 6.03 12.62 -17.81
N ASP A 191 6.18 12.28 -16.53
CA ASP A 191 6.82 11.05 -16.09
C ASP A 191 5.82 9.87 -16.02
N ILE A 192 4.51 10.14 -16.12
CA ILE A 192 3.45 9.12 -15.96
C ILE A 192 3.66 7.95 -16.92
N GLU A 193 3.98 8.22 -18.18
CA GLU A 193 4.14 7.14 -19.16
C GLU A 193 5.29 6.20 -18.79
N GLU A 194 6.42 6.75 -18.37
CA GLU A 194 7.57 5.95 -17.96
C GLU A 194 7.26 5.13 -16.69
N LEU A 195 6.58 5.73 -15.72
CA LEU A 195 6.11 5.04 -14.52
C LEU A 195 5.15 3.88 -14.85
N VAL A 196 4.27 4.06 -15.84
CA VAL A 196 3.38 3.00 -16.34
C VAL A 196 4.20 1.88 -16.98
N GLN A 197 5.13 2.21 -17.87
CA GLN A 197 5.99 1.22 -18.52
C GLN A 197 6.84 0.43 -17.51
N GLY A 198 7.30 1.07 -16.44
CA GLY A 198 8.01 0.38 -15.36
C GLY A 198 7.11 -0.49 -14.47
N THR A 199 5.81 -0.22 -14.42
CA THR A 199 4.82 -0.99 -13.63
C THR A 199 4.31 -2.24 -14.37
N LEU A 200 4.07 -2.13 -15.68
CA LEU A 200 3.53 -3.22 -16.51
C LEU A 200 4.26 -4.57 -16.35
N PRO A 201 5.61 -4.65 -16.36
CA PRO A 201 6.33 -5.92 -16.21
C PRO A 201 6.30 -6.50 -14.79
N GLN A 202 5.78 -5.79 -13.79
CA GLN A 202 5.75 -6.22 -12.37
C GLN A 202 4.67 -7.29 -12.09
N HIS A 203 4.49 -8.24 -13.01
CA HIS A 203 3.44 -9.26 -12.99
C HIS A 203 3.36 -10.08 -11.71
N ARG A 204 4.49 -10.26 -11.01
CA ARG A 204 4.56 -10.99 -9.74
C ARG A 204 3.59 -10.41 -8.70
N VAL A 205 3.45 -9.09 -8.66
CA VAL A 205 2.57 -8.36 -7.73
C VAL A 205 1.31 -7.86 -8.43
N THR A 206 1.38 -7.32 -9.65
CA THR A 206 0.19 -6.74 -10.30
C THR A 206 -0.92 -7.77 -10.59
N LYS A 207 -0.59 -9.04 -10.83
CA LYS A 207 -1.56 -10.14 -11.00
C LYS A 207 -2.29 -10.54 -9.71
N LEU A 208 -1.83 -10.06 -8.54
CA LEU A 208 -2.54 -10.24 -7.26
C LEU A 208 -3.60 -9.18 -7.00
N SER A 209 -3.73 -8.17 -7.87
CA SER A 209 -4.79 -7.19 -7.74
C SER A 209 -6.16 -7.86 -7.84
N PRO A 210 -7.12 -7.55 -6.96
CA PRO A 210 -8.50 -8.04 -7.09
C PRO A 210 -9.19 -7.47 -8.35
N ARG A 211 -8.66 -6.37 -8.90
CA ARG A 211 -9.08 -5.73 -10.14
C ARG A 211 -7.88 -5.62 -11.09
N PRO A 212 -7.91 -6.30 -12.26
CA PRO A 212 -6.88 -6.10 -13.27
C PRO A 212 -6.77 -4.63 -13.66
N ALA A 213 -5.55 -4.11 -13.80
CA ALA A 213 -5.27 -2.76 -14.25
C ALA A 213 -4.49 -2.82 -15.57
N ASN A 214 -5.00 -2.16 -16.60
CA ASN A 214 -4.29 -1.97 -17.87
C ASN A 214 -3.46 -0.67 -17.85
N ALA A 215 -2.82 -0.31 -18.96
CA ALA A 215 -2.00 0.89 -19.04
C ALA A 215 -2.82 2.19 -18.77
N ASP A 216 -4.07 2.27 -19.25
CA ASP A 216 -4.92 3.44 -19.02
C ASP A 216 -5.36 3.56 -17.56
N ASP A 217 -5.67 2.43 -16.91
CA ASP A 217 -5.94 2.40 -15.47
C ASP A 217 -4.71 2.90 -14.70
N LEU A 218 -3.51 2.40 -15.01
CA LEU A 218 -2.27 2.82 -14.37
C LEU A 218 -1.98 4.31 -14.59
N ARG A 219 -2.20 4.85 -15.81
CA ARG A 219 -2.07 6.29 -16.09
C ARG A 219 -2.99 7.11 -15.18
N LYS A 220 -4.24 6.67 -15.03
CA LYS A 220 -5.20 7.33 -14.14
C LYS A 220 -4.75 7.26 -12.69
N LEU A 221 -4.30 6.10 -12.21
CA LEU A 221 -3.82 5.93 -10.84
C LEU A 221 -2.60 6.80 -10.54
N PHE A 222 -1.62 6.89 -11.44
CA PHE A 222 -0.48 7.79 -11.29
C PHE A 222 -0.90 9.25 -11.31
N SER A 223 -1.80 9.64 -12.22
CA SER A 223 -2.35 11.00 -12.27
C SER A 223 -3.05 11.39 -10.96
N GLU A 224 -3.85 10.51 -10.39
CA GLU A 224 -4.54 10.71 -9.09
C GLU A 224 -3.56 10.69 -7.90
N SER A 225 -2.36 10.13 -8.08
CA SER A 225 -1.30 10.11 -7.07
C SER A 225 -0.38 11.34 -7.11
N MET A 226 -0.54 12.23 -8.09
CA MET A 226 0.30 13.44 -8.22
C MET A 226 0.11 14.42 -7.07
N THR A 227 -1.11 14.54 -6.54
CA THR A 227 -1.46 15.42 -5.42
C THR A 227 -2.61 14.76 -4.66
N LEU A 228 -2.45 14.58 -3.35
CA LEU A 228 -3.36 13.77 -2.52
C LEU A 228 -4.27 14.61 -1.63
N TRP A 229 -3.87 15.83 -1.26
CA TRP A 229 -4.65 16.80 -0.48
C TRP A 229 -4.37 18.26 -0.85
#